data_AF-A0A0C4WSX3-F1
#
_entry.id   AF-A0A0C4WSX3-F1
#
_cell.length_a   1.000
_cell.length_b   1.000
_cell.length_c   1.000
_cell.angle_alpha   90.00
_cell.angle_beta   90.00
_cell.angle_gamma   90.00
#
_symmetry.space_group_name_H-M   'P 1'
#
loop_
_entity.id
_entity.type
_entity.pdbx_description
1 polymer ?
#
loop_
_entity_poly.entity_id
_entity_poly.type
_entity_poly.pdbx_seq_one_letter_code
_entity_poly.pdbx_strand_id
1 'polypeptide(L)'
;MVGRKKLLEAKVVHVPDGDTLKANCNDGLSVVVRLCSIDTPEQAQPYGPEAREALAAMVLNKTVRIEQTAQDRYGRIVGRVFRGRTFVNEEMVRHGHAWVYHDYSREPEFAQLEERARKARQGLWALPKSKRVPPWEWRKLWKGKARPARKGWRIWPWVVATLLAAALAGGAYLWMTGRLDISWLVPSSLLRFWSAGQVHLPALPAVC
;
A
#
# COMPACT_ATOMS: atom_id res chain seq x y z
N MET A 1 -4.34 -27.60 -31.92
CA MET A 1 -3.20 -28.08 -31.13
C MET A 1 -3.28 -27.41 -29.75
N VAL A 2 -3.65 -28.16 -28.71
CA VAL A 2 -3.69 -27.62 -27.34
C VAL A 2 -2.25 -27.46 -26.88
N GLY A 3 -1.75 -26.22 -26.84
CA GLY A 3 -0.40 -25.93 -26.33
C GLY A 3 -0.27 -26.48 -24.91
N ARG A 4 0.79 -27.24 -24.64
CA ARG A 4 1.06 -27.79 -23.31
C ARG A 4 1.05 -26.65 -22.29
N LYS A 5 0.14 -26.72 -21.31
CA LYS A 5 0.18 -25.83 -20.14
C LYS A 5 1.52 -26.05 -19.42
N LYS A 6 2.31 -24.99 -19.26
CA LYS A 6 3.59 -25.08 -18.53
C LYS A 6 3.30 -25.08 -17.03
N LEU A 7 3.71 -26.15 -16.35
CA LEU A 7 3.59 -26.30 -14.90
C LEU A 7 4.92 -25.92 -14.25
N LEU A 8 4.86 -25.04 -13.26
CA LEU A 8 6.02 -24.57 -12.51
C LEU A 8 5.76 -24.80 -11.02
N GLU A 9 6.77 -25.31 -10.31
CA GLU A 9 6.79 -25.27 -8.85
C GLU A 9 7.73 -24.17 -8.40
N ALA A 10 7.26 -23.33 -7.48
CA ALA A 10 8.01 -22.18 -7.02
C ALA A 10 7.67 -21.83 -5.56
N LYS A 11 8.66 -21.35 -4.81
CA LYS A 11 8.46 -20.78 -3.47
C LYS A 11 8.14 -19.31 -3.57
N VAL A 12 7.01 -18.87 -3.03
CA VAL A 12 6.63 -17.45 -3.03
C VAL A 12 7.50 -16.67 -2.05
N VAL A 13 8.17 -15.64 -2.56
CA VAL A 13 9.10 -14.79 -1.78
C VAL A 13 8.53 -13.41 -1.49
N HIS A 14 7.58 -12.94 -2.32
CA HIS A 14 7.01 -11.62 -2.14
C HIS A 14 5.62 -11.53 -2.77
N VAL A 15 4.74 -10.73 -2.17
CA VAL A 15 3.40 -10.44 -2.67
C VAL A 15 3.25 -8.92 -2.75
N PRO A 16 3.42 -8.29 -3.93
CA PRO A 16 3.34 -6.84 -4.08
C PRO A 16 1.91 -6.29 -3.90
N ASP A 17 0.88 -7.00 -4.34
CA ASP A 17 -0.53 -6.60 -4.34
C ASP A 17 -1.45 -7.83 -4.23
N GLY A 18 -2.77 -7.67 -4.40
CA GLY A 18 -3.76 -8.73 -4.22
C GLY A 18 -3.88 -9.74 -5.37
N ASP A 19 -3.31 -9.49 -6.54
CA ASP A 19 -3.42 -10.39 -7.70
C ASP A 19 -2.06 -10.77 -8.29
N THR A 20 -0.96 -10.28 -7.73
CA THR A 20 0.39 -10.53 -8.20
C THR A 20 1.26 -11.10 -7.08
N LEU A 21 2.11 -12.08 -7.43
CA LEU A 21 3.13 -12.65 -6.55
C LEU A 21 4.47 -12.77 -7.26
N LYS A 22 5.56 -12.80 -6.49
CA LYS A 22 6.91 -13.16 -6.95
C LYS A 22 7.30 -14.47 -6.31
N ALA A 23 7.79 -15.39 -7.13
CA ALA A 23 8.19 -16.72 -6.68
C ALA A 23 9.51 -17.16 -7.31
N ASN A 24 10.27 -17.95 -6.56
CA ASN A 24 11.53 -18.53 -7.01
C ASN A 24 11.27 -19.99 -7.37
N CYS A 25 11.52 -20.32 -8.63
CA CYS A 25 11.45 -21.68 -9.15
C CYS A 25 12.63 -22.52 -8.65
N ASN A 26 12.47 -23.85 -8.70
CA ASN A 26 13.49 -24.80 -8.24
C ASN A 26 14.79 -24.74 -9.07
N ASP A 27 14.72 -24.21 -10.30
CA ASP A 27 15.85 -23.97 -11.20
C ASP A 27 16.61 -22.67 -10.90
N GLY A 28 16.22 -21.94 -9.84
CA GLY A 28 16.81 -20.66 -9.45
C GLY A 28 16.23 -19.43 -10.16
N LEU A 29 15.28 -19.62 -11.08
CA LEU A 29 14.63 -18.52 -11.79
C LEU A 29 13.63 -17.80 -10.88
N SER A 30 13.69 -16.46 -10.81
CA SER A 30 12.65 -15.64 -10.19
C SER A 30 11.58 -15.26 -11.21
N VAL A 31 10.32 -15.60 -10.94
CA VAL A 31 9.17 -15.28 -11.79
C VAL A 31 8.19 -14.36 -11.09
N VAL A 32 7.53 -13.51 -11.88
CA VAL A 32 6.40 -12.69 -11.43
C VAL A 32 5.13 -13.28 -12.03
N VAL A 33 4.14 -13.58 -11.19
CA VAL A 33 2.91 -14.24 -11.58
C VAL A 33 1.73 -13.34 -11.24
N ARG A 34 0.89 -13.05 -12.22
CA ARG A 34 -0.44 -12.48 -12.05
C ARG A 34 -1.48 -13.59 -12.07
N LEU A 35 -2.38 -13.59 -11.09
CA LEU A 35 -3.47 -14.54 -10.99
C LEU A 35 -4.42 -14.32 -12.17
N CYS A 36 -4.69 -15.38 -12.93
CA CYS A 36 -5.66 -15.34 -14.02
C CYS A 36 -7.10 -15.18 -13.52
N SER A 37 -7.97 -14.69 -14.41
CA SER A 37 -9.43 -14.59 -14.24
C SER A 37 -9.92 -13.59 -13.18
N ILE A 38 -9.01 -12.96 -12.42
CA ILE A 38 -9.35 -12.03 -11.33
C ILE A 38 -8.60 -10.70 -11.46
N ASP A 39 -9.14 -9.67 -10.82
CA ASP A 39 -8.50 -8.36 -10.63
C ASP A 39 -8.82 -7.90 -9.20
N THR A 40 -7.81 -7.60 -8.39
CA THR A 40 -8.02 -7.13 -7.01
C THR A 40 -8.06 -5.60 -6.94
N PRO A 41 -8.71 -5.01 -5.92
CA PRO A 41 -8.58 -3.59 -5.65
C PRO A 41 -7.11 -3.16 -5.60
N GLU A 42 -6.78 -2.07 -6.29
CA GLU A 42 -5.42 -1.54 -6.30
C GLU A 42 -5.00 -1.12 -4.88
N GLN A 43 -3.70 -1.06 -4.59
CA GLN A 43 -3.22 -0.79 -3.23
C GLN A 43 -3.77 0.52 -2.60
N ALA A 44 -4.12 1.51 -3.43
CA ALA A 44 -4.70 2.78 -3.01
C ALA A 44 -6.23 2.81 -3.04
N GLN A 45 -6.89 1.73 -3.46
CA GLN A 45 -8.34 1.58 -3.43
C GLN A 45 -8.81 1.12 -2.05
N PRO A 46 -10.07 1.40 -1.69
CA PRO A 46 -10.74 0.69 -0.61
C PRO A 46 -10.55 -0.83 -0.79
N TYR A 47 -10.17 -1.53 0.29
CA TYR A 47 -9.93 -2.97 0.31
C TYR A 47 -8.64 -3.46 -0.40
N GLY A 48 -7.81 -2.56 -0.95
CA GLY A 48 -6.54 -2.93 -1.58
C GLY A 48 -5.55 -3.62 -0.63
N PRO A 49 -5.21 -3.01 0.52
CA PRO A 49 -4.35 -3.63 1.52
C PRO A 49 -4.85 -5.00 2.00
N GLU A 50 -6.15 -5.11 2.27
CA GLU A 50 -6.80 -6.32 2.78
C GLU A 50 -6.75 -7.46 1.75
N ALA A 51 -6.94 -7.16 0.46
CA ALA A 51 -6.80 -8.14 -0.62
C ALA A 51 -5.35 -8.66 -0.73
N ARG A 52 -4.36 -7.77 -0.63
CA ARG A 52 -2.94 -8.15 -0.60
C ARG A 52 -2.62 -9.04 0.60
N GLU A 53 -3.09 -8.68 1.79
CA GLU A 53 -2.88 -9.45 3.02
C GLU A 53 -3.51 -10.85 2.92
N ALA A 54 -4.71 -10.96 2.35
CA ALA A 54 -5.36 -12.25 2.12
C ALA A 54 -4.53 -13.15 1.19
N LEU A 55 -4.03 -12.60 0.07
CA LEU A 55 -3.15 -13.36 -0.82
C LEU A 55 -1.86 -13.77 -0.09
N ALA A 56 -1.21 -12.84 0.61
CA ALA A 56 0.01 -13.10 1.35
C ALA A 56 -0.17 -14.19 2.42
N ALA A 57 -1.25 -14.14 3.20
CA ALA A 57 -1.57 -15.16 4.19
C ALA A 57 -1.73 -16.55 3.55
N MET A 58 -2.27 -16.61 2.33
CA MET A 58 -2.42 -17.84 1.60
C MET A 58 -1.11 -18.39 1.08
N VAL A 59 -0.24 -17.58 0.46
CA VAL A 59 0.87 -18.08 -0.36
C VAL A 59 2.28 -17.68 0.10
N LEU A 60 2.46 -16.62 0.88
CA LEU A 60 3.79 -16.10 1.22
C LEU A 60 4.61 -17.15 1.98
N ASN A 61 5.89 -17.29 1.61
CA ASN A 61 6.84 -18.28 2.13
C ASN A 61 6.43 -19.75 1.93
N LYS A 62 5.43 -20.02 1.08
CA LYS A 62 4.97 -21.39 0.77
C LYS A 62 5.32 -21.76 -0.67
N THR A 63 5.43 -23.06 -0.91
CA THR A 63 5.57 -23.61 -2.26
C THR A 63 4.21 -23.65 -2.93
N VAL A 64 4.15 -23.16 -4.16
CA VAL A 64 2.95 -23.14 -5.00
C VAL A 64 3.24 -23.81 -6.34
N ARG A 65 2.21 -24.41 -6.92
CA ARG A 65 2.20 -24.91 -8.28
C ARG A 65 1.48 -23.91 -9.16
N ILE A 66 2.14 -23.42 -10.19
CA ILE A 66 1.66 -22.41 -11.12
C ILE A 66 1.40 -23.09 -12.45
N GLU A 67 0.16 -23.02 -12.94
CA GLU A 67 -0.19 -23.41 -14.30
C GLU A 67 -0.20 -22.15 -15.18
N GLN A 68 0.83 -21.99 -15.99
CA GLN A 68 0.92 -20.87 -16.91
C GLN A 68 -0.14 -21.00 -18.00
N THR A 69 -0.96 -19.96 -18.13
CA THR A 69 -2.00 -19.85 -19.15
C THR A 69 -1.59 -18.90 -20.27
N ALA A 70 -0.90 -17.81 -19.92
CA ALA A 70 -0.37 -16.85 -20.88
C ALA A 70 0.86 -16.13 -20.29
N GLN A 71 1.46 -15.26 -21.09
CA GLN A 71 2.41 -14.25 -20.63
C GLN A 71 1.88 -12.89 -21.08
N ASP A 72 1.89 -11.91 -20.18
CA ASP A 72 1.43 -10.56 -20.52
C ASP A 72 2.55 -9.73 -21.18
N ARG A 73 2.18 -8.57 -21.73
CA ARG A 73 3.11 -7.63 -22.37
C ARG A 73 4.22 -7.09 -21.45
N TYR A 74 4.06 -7.24 -20.14
CA TYR A 74 5.04 -6.81 -19.14
C TYR A 74 5.97 -7.96 -18.73
N GLY A 75 5.87 -9.11 -19.38
CA GLY A 75 6.68 -10.30 -19.11
C GLY A 75 6.20 -11.11 -17.91
N ARG A 76 5.07 -10.75 -17.28
CA ARG A 76 4.52 -11.52 -16.15
C ARG A 76 3.85 -12.79 -16.66
N ILE A 77 4.00 -13.86 -15.91
CA ILE A 77 3.24 -15.09 -16.11
C ILE A 77 1.80 -14.82 -15.70
N VAL A 78 0.83 -15.10 -16.56
CA VAL A 78 -0.59 -15.12 -16.19
C VAL A 78 -0.98 -16.57 -15.95
N GLY A 79 -1.43 -16.91 -14.75
CA GLY A 79 -1.58 -18.31 -14.39
C GLY A 79 -2.54 -18.60 -13.25
N ARG A 80 -2.85 -19.90 -13.16
CA ARG A 80 -3.60 -20.52 -12.08
C ARG A 80 -2.61 -20.89 -10.98
N VAL A 81 -2.84 -20.44 -9.75
CA VAL A 81 -1.93 -20.69 -8.62
C VAL A 81 -2.57 -21.66 -7.64
N PHE A 82 -1.88 -22.76 -7.37
CA PHE A 82 -2.31 -23.78 -6.44
C PHE A 82 -1.35 -23.88 -5.25
N ARG A 83 -1.90 -23.98 -4.04
CA ARG A 83 -1.15 -24.30 -2.83
C ARG A 83 -1.66 -25.65 -2.31
N GLY A 84 -0.91 -26.71 -2.59
CA GLY A 84 -1.39 -28.07 -2.37
C GLY A 84 -2.68 -28.32 -3.15
N ARG A 85 -3.79 -28.58 -2.44
CA ARG A 85 -5.13 -28.77 -3.02
C ARG A 85 -5.93 -27.48 -3.17
N THR A 86 -5.48 -26.37 -2.58
CA THR A 86 -6.20 -25.09 -2.60
C THR A 86 -5.93 -24.37 -3.92
N PHE A 87 -6.98 -24.02 -4.67
CA PHE A 87 -6.87 -23.15 -5.83
C PHE A 87 -7.02 -21.68 -5.41
N VAL A 88 -5.89 -20.96 -5.37
CA VAL A 88 -5.79 -19.63 -4.73
C VAL A 88 -6.65 -18.59 -5.44
N ASN A 89 -6.72 -18.62 -6.77
CA ASN A 89 -7.52 -17.67 -7.55
C ASN A 89 -9.01 -17.75 -7.17
N GLU A 90 -9.54 -18.97 -6.99
CA GLU A 90 -10.91 -19.16 -6.54
C GLU A 90 -11.11 -18.72 -5.10
N GLU A 91 -10.19 -19.02 -4.18
CA GLU A 91 -10.30 -18.58 -2.79
C GLU A 91 -10.37 -17.05 -2.68
N MET A 92 -9.58 -16.34 -3.48
CA MET A 92 -9.62 -14.87 -3.53
C MET A 92 -11.01 -14.34 -3.91
N VAL A 93 -11.72 -14.99 -4.83
CA VAL A 93 -13.10 -14.58 -5.20
C VAL A 93 -14.12 -15.06 -4.19
N ARG A 94 -13.99 -16.32 -3.73
CA ARG A 94 -14.89 -16.96 -2.77
C ARG A 94 -15.02 -16.14 -1.49
N HIS A 95 -13.91 -15.59 -1.00
CA HIS A 95 -13.86 -14.75 0.20
C HIS A 95 -14.06 -13.25 -0.06
N GLY A 96 -14.32 -12.85 -1.31
CA GLY A 96 -14.59 -11.46 -1.67
C GLY A 96 -13.36 -10.55 -1.62
N HIS A 97 -12.17 -11.08 -1.90
CA HIS A 97 -10.94 -10.30 -2.02
C HIS A 97 -10.64 -9.82 -3.45
N ALA A 98 -11.29 -10.40 -4.45
CA ALA A 98 -11.08 -10.06 -5.86
C ALA A 98 -12.39 -9.92 -6.62
N TRP A 99 -12.35 -9.11 -7.69
CA TRP A 99 -13.37 -9.05 -8.72
C TRP A 99 -13.09 -10.11 -9.79
N VAL A 100 -14.13 -10.65 -10.40
CA VAL A 100 -13.97 -11.50 -11.58
C VAL A 100 -13.73 -10.63 -12.80
N TYR A 101 -12.66 -10.91 -13.53
CA TYR A 101 -12.36 -10.18 -14.75
C TYR A 101 -13.04 -10.85 -15.94
N HIS A 102 -14.33 -10.54 -16.16
CA HIS A 102 -15.18 -11.23 -17.13
C HIS A 102 -14.63 -11.26 -18.56
N ASP A 103 -13.93 -10.21 -19.01
CA ASP A 103 -13.33 -10.17 -20.36
C ASP A 103 -12.23 -11.23 -20.56
N TYR A 104 -11.62 -11.72 -19.48
CA TYR A 104 -10.50 -12.66 -19.50
C TYR A 104 -10.81 -14.00 -18.80
N SER A 105 -11.89 -14.07 -18.03
CA SER A 105 -12.36 -15.30 -17.39
C SER A 105 -13.19 -16.10 -18.37
N ARG A 106 -12.74 -17.30 -18.72
CA ARG A 106 -13.50 -18.27 -19.53
C ARG A 106 -14.27 -19.29 -18.68
N GLU A 107 -14.19 -19.16 -17.36
CA GLU A 107 -14.67 -20.15 -16.40
C GLU A 107 -15.94 -19.64 -15.69
N PRO A 108 -17.11 -20.26 -15.91
CA PRO A 108 -18.37 -19.81 -15.31
C PRO A 108 -18.38 -19.94 -13.78
N GLU A 109 -17.54 -20.81 -13.20
CA GLU A 109 -17.43 -21.03 -11.76
C GLU A 109 -17.06 -19.74 -11.02
N PHE A 110 -16.18 -18.91 -11.61
CA PHE A 110 -15.77 -17.65 -11.01
C PHE A 110 -16.94 -16.68 -10.81
N ALA A 111 -17.83 -16.57 -11.81
CA ALA A 111 -19.01 -15.71 -11.72
C ALA A 111 -19.96 -16.19 -10.61
N GLN A 112 -20.12 -17.50 -10.44
CA GLN A 112 -20.94 -18.07 -9.37
C GLN A 112 -20.33 -17.82 -7.98
N LEU A 113 -19.00 -17.94 -7.85
CA LEU A 113 -18.30 -17.64 -6.60
C LEU A 113 -18.45 -16.17 -6.22
N GLU A 114 -18.30 -15.26 -7.19
CA GLU A 114 -18.45 -13.83 -6.96
C GLU A 114 -19.87 -13.48 -6.50
N GLU A 115 -20.89 -14.04 -7.16
CA GLU A 115 -22.28 -13.82 -6.79
C GLU A 115 -22.60 -14.32 -5.38
N ARG A 116 -22.03 -15.48 -4.99
CA ARG A 116 -22.15 -15.99 -3.62
C ARG A 116 -21.47 -15.06 -2.61
N ALA A 117 -20.26 -14.59 -2.90
CA ALA A 117 -19.53 -13.66 -2.05
C ALA A 117 -20.27 -12.32 -1.90
N ARG A 118 -20.90 -11.82 -2.98
CA ARG A 118 -21.76 -10.63 -2.99
C ARG A 118 -22.97 -10.78 -2.09
N LYS A 119 -23.72 -11.88 -2.26
CA LYS A 119 -24.91 -12.19 -1.44
C LYS A 119 -24.57 -12.32 0.04
N ALA A 120 -23.45 -12.96 0.34
CA ALA A 120 -22.95 -13.15 1.69
C ALA A 120 -22.22 -11.92 2.27
N ARG A 121 -22.09 -10.82 1.50
CA ARG A 121 -21.37 -9.60 1.88
C ARG A 121 -19.95 -9.89 2.41
N GLN A 122 -19.23 -10.79 1.76
CA GLN A 122 -17.87 -11.15 2.17
C GLN A 122 -16.84 -10.14 1.66
N GLY A 123 -15.79 -9.91 2.45
CA GLY A 123 -14.66 -9.08 2.07
C GLY A 123 -15.06 -7.70 1.53
N LEU A 124 -14.62 -7.38 0.31
CA LEU A 124 -14.91 -6.11 -0.35
C LEU A 124 -16.43 -5.88 -0.55
N TRP A 125 -17.23 -6.94 -0.58
CA TRP A 125 -18.69 -6.85 -0.75
C TRP A 125 -19.42 -6.35 0.50
N ALA A 126 -18.76 -6.35 1.67
CA ALA A 126 -19.26 -5.71 2.89
C ALA A 126 -19.22 -4.18 2.82
N LEU A 127 -18.37 -3.63 1.95
CA LEU A 127 -18.20 -2.18 1.83
C LEU A 127 -19.47 -1.50 1.28
N PRO A 128 -19.71 -0.22 1.63
CA PRO A 128 -20.74 0.59 1.00
C PRO A 128 -20.58 0.58 -0.53
N LYS A 129 -21.70 0.62 -1.27
CA LYS A 129 -21.71 0.61 -2.74
C LYS A 129 -20.79 1.70 -3.35
N SER A 130 -20.72 2.88 -2.74
CA SER A 130 -19.86 3.99 -3.18
C SER A 130 -18.36 3.69 -3.12
N LYS A 131 -17.94 2.71 -2.31
CA LYS A 131 -16.54 2.29 -2.17
C LYS A 131 -16.19 1.03 -2.98
N ARG A 132 -17.19 0.39 -3.60
CA ARG A 132 -17.03 -0.84 -4.40
C ARG A 132 -16.87 -0.50 -5.88
N VAL A 133 -15.76 0.14 -6.22
CA VAL A 133 -15.40 0.46 -7.62
C VAL A 133 -14.50 -0.66 -8.16
N PRO A 134 -14.82 -1.28 -9.30
CA PRO A 134 -13.95 -2.28 -9.90
C PRO A 134 -12.57 -1.70 -10.27
N PRO A 135 -11.48 -2.48 -10.22
CA PRO A 135 -10.14 -1.93 -10.39
C PRO A 135 -9.89 -1.34 -11.79
N TRP A 136 -10.49 -1.92 -12.83
CA TRP A 136 -10.41 -1.40 -14.19
C TRP A 136 -11.10 -0.03 -14.36
N GLU A 137 -12.19 0.23 -13.63
CA GLU A 137 -12.85 1.53 -13.60
C GLU A 137 -12.04 2.54 -12.79
N TRP A 138 -11.54 2.13 -11.62
CA TRP A 138 -10.66 2.97 -10.81
C TRP A 138 -9.44 3.44 -11.61
N ARG A 139 -8.78 2.55 -12.34
CA ARG A 139 -7.64 2.91 -13.21
C ARG A 139 -8.00 4.00 -14.22
N LYS A 140 -9.24 4.04 -14.74
CA LYS A 140 -9.70 5.12 -15.64
C LYS A 140 -9.89 6.44 -14.90
N LEU A 141 -10.43 6.44 -13.69
CA LEU A 141 -10.66 7.65 -12.89
C LEU A 141 -9.37 8.41 -12.53
N TRP A 142 -8.25 7.69 -12.46
CA TRP A 142 -6.95 8.26 -12.09
C TRP A 142 -6.01 8.48 -13.28
N LYS A 143 -6.37 8.03 -14.48
CA LYS A 143 -5.70 8.44 -15.72
C LYS A 143 -6.01 9.92 -15.99
N GLY A 144 -5.11 10.80 -15.56
CA GLY A 144 -5.20 12.26 -15.78
C GLY A 144 -4.98 13.10 -14.52
N LYS A 145 -5.09 12.51 -13.32
CA LYS A 145 -4.73 13.20 -12.08
C LYS A 145 -3.28 12.88 -11.76
N ALA A 146 -2.35 13.73 -12.20
CA ALA A 146 -0.97 13.66 -11.74
C ALA A 146 -0.96 13.59 -10.20
N ARG A 147 -0.17 12.69 -9.61
CA ARG A 147 0.10 12.76 -8.17
C ARG A 147 0.63 14.17 -7.91
N PRO A 148 0.06 14.95 -6.98
CA PRO A 148 0.70 16.20 -6.59
C PRO A 148 2.12 15.83 -6.19
N ALA A 149 3.10 16.47 -6.83
CA ALA A 149 4.51 16.24 -6.52
C ALA A 149 4.66 16.31 -5.00
N ARG A 150 5.27 15.29 -4.38
CA ARG A 150 5.58 15.31 -2.95
C ARG A 150 6.33 16.62 -2.69
N LYS A 151 5.69 17.60 -2.06
CA LYS A 151 6.38 18.79 -1.55
C LYS A 151 7.27 18.30 -0.42
N GLY A 152 8.49 17.86 -0.76
CA GLY A 152 9.52 17.66 0.24
C GLY A 152 9.67 18.96 1.01
N TRP A 153 9.69 18.86 2.34
CA TRP A 153 10.06 20.01 3.17
C TRP A 153 11.46 20.44 2.75
N ARG A 154 11.55 21.56 2.05
CA ARG A 154 12.82 22.17 1.67
C ARG A 154 13.31 22.91 2.92
N ILE A 155 14.08 22.22 3.77
CA ILE A 155 14.79 22.89 4.86
C ILE A 155 15.79 23.82 4.16
N TRP A 156 15.58 25.12 4.27
CA TRP A 156 16.40 26.08 3.55
C TRP A 156 17.82 26.07 4.13
N PRO A 157 18.87 26.20 3.31
CA PRO A 157 20.25 26.25 3.79
C PRO A 157 20.49 27.27 4.91
N TRP A 158 19.75 28.39 4.92
CA TRP A 158 19.84 29.38 5.99
C TRP A 158 19.31 28.87 7.34
N VAL A 159 18.29 28.00 7.38
CA VAL A 159 17.81 27.39 8.63
C VAL A 159 18.88 26.49 9.25
N VAL A 160 19.59 25.70 8.43
CA VAL A 160 20.71 24.87 8.87
C VAL A 160 21.89 25.75 9.32
N ALA A 161 22.20 26.82 8.57
CA ALA A 161 23.25 27.76 8.91
C ALA A 161 22.97 28.49 10.24
N THR A 162 21.72 28.89 10.51
CA THR A 162 21.35 29.53 11.78
C THR A 162 21.51 28.57 12.96
N LEU A 163 21.09 27.31 12.83
CA LEU A 163 21.27 26.31 13.89
C LEU A 163 22.75 26.00 14.17
N LEU A 164 23.58 25.92 13.12
CA LEU A 164 25.02 25.73 13.27
C LEU A 164 25.69 26.95 13.91
N ALA A 165 25.33 28.17 13.51
CA ALA A 165 25.86 29.40 14.10
C ALA A 165 25.48 29.51 15.59
N ALA A 166 24.24 29.18 15.95
CA ALA A 166 23.80 29.16 17.35
C ALA A 166 24.57 28.12 18.18
N ALA A 167 24.82 26.92 17.63
CA ALA A 167 25.60 25.89 18.30
C ALA A 167 27.08 26.29 18.49
N LEU A 168 27.69 26.93 17.49
CA LEU A 168 29.07 27.41 17.59
C LEU A 168 29.22 28.59 18.55
N ALA A 169 28.26 29.52 18.56
CA ALA A 169 28.25 30.64 19.50
C ALA A 169 28.06 30.16 20.95
N GLY A 170 27.16 29.20 21.18
CA GLY A 170 26.97 28.59 22.50
C GLY A 170 28.21 27.80 22.98
N GLY A 171 28.87 27.08 22.07
CA GLY A 171 30.10 26.34 22.38
C GLY A 171 31.29 27.26 22.68
N ALA A 172 31.47 28.34 21.91
CA ALA A 172 32.53 29.32 22.14
C ALA A 172 32.33 30.10 23.46
N TYR A 173 31.10 30.47 23.79
CA TYR A 173 30.77 31.17 25.03
C TYR A 173 31.05 30.30 26.27
N LEU A 174 30.71 29.01 26.20
CA LEU A 174 30.97 28.04 27.28
C LEU A 174 32.48 27.80 27.48
N TRP A 175 33.26 27.71 26.40
CA TRP A 175 34.71 27.51 26.46
C TRP A 175 35.46 28.73 27.01
N MET A 176 34.96 29.95 26.77
CA MET A 176 35.60 31.18 27.25
C MET A 176 35.24 31.56 28.70
N THR A 177 34.07 31.16 29.20
CA THR A 177 33.56 31.68 30.49
C THR A 177 33.30 30.61 31.55
N GLY A 178 33.28 29.32 31.17
CA GLY A 178 32.99 28.22 32.09
C GLY A 178 31.56 28.22 32.65
N ARG A 179 30.65 29.05 32.11
CA ARG A 179 29.23 29.11 32.49
C ARG A 179 28.36 29.01 31.24
N LEU A 180 27.27 28.25 31.34
CA LEU A 180 26.20 28.25 30.34
C LEU A 180 25.22 29.38 30.69
N ASP A 181 25.36 30.55 30.04
CA ASP A 181 24.35 31.61 30.07
C ASP A 181 23.74 31.76 28.68
N ILE A 182 22.44 31.41 28.58
CA ILE A 182 21.67 31.31 27.33
C ILE A 182 20.77 32.55 27.14
N SER A 183 20.88 33.55 28.02
CA SER A 183 20.03 34.76 28.01
C SER A 183 20.14 35.60 26.73
N TRP A 184 21.21 35.42 25.95
CA TRP A 184 21.43 36.10 24.65
C TRP A 184 20.72 35.45 23.45
N LEU A 185 20.14 34.26 23.61
CA LEU A 185 19.36 33.58 22.55
C LEU A 185 17.90 34.04 22.47
N VAL A 186 17.46 34.91 23.38
CA VAL A 186 16.12 35.51 23.37
C VAL A 186 16.26 36.99 22.98
N PRO A 187 15.85 37.38 21.76
CA PRO A 187 15.80 38.80 21.38
C PRO A 187 14.98 39.60 22.39
N SER A 188 15.42 40.81 22.76
CA SER A 188 14.73 41.68 23.74
C SER A 188 13.28 42.01 23.36
N SER A 189 12.88 41.79 22.11
CA SER A 189 11.50 41.88 21.62
C SER A 189 10.58 40.75 22.10
N LEU A 190 11.12 39.60 22.51
CA LEU A 190 10.36 38.48 23.10
C LEU A 190 10.17 38.61 24.62
N LEU A 191 10.97 39.43 25.31
CA LEU A 191 10.78 39.74 26.74
C LEU A 191 9.62 40.71 27.01
N ARG A 192 8.99 41.30 25.98
CA ARG A 192 7.76 42.09 26.13
C ARG A 192 6.46 41.27 26.10
N PHE A 193 6.52 39.98 25.78
CA PHE A 193 5.33 39.11 25.79
C PHE A 193 5.16 38.29 27.07
N TRP A 194 6.05 38.47 28.05
CA TRP A 194 5.97 37.80 29.35
C TRP A 194 5.90 38.80 30.52
N SER A 195 5.18 39.91 30.32
CA SER A 195 4.82 40.86 31.39
C SER A 195 3.36 41.33 31.31
N ALA A 196 2.56 40.79 30.39
CA ALA A 196 1.12 41.00 30.34
C ALA A 196 0.42 39.65 30.54
N GLY A 197 0.58 39.09 31.74
CA GLY A 197 -0.20 37.96 32.20
C GLY A 197 -1.66 38.36 32.39
N GLN A 198 -2.47 38.16 31.36
CA GLN A 198 -3.91 37.89 31.49
C GLN A 198 -4.37 37.21 30.20
N VAL A 199 -4.16 35.89 30.14
CA VAL A 199 -4.81 35.06 29.14
C VAL A 199 -6.21 34.77 29.69
N HIS A 200 -7.21 35.51 29.19
CA HIS A 200 -8.60 35.07 29.33
C HIS A 200 -8.76 33.77 28.55
N LEU A 201 -9.04 32.67 29.26
CA LEU A 201 -9.51 31.43 28.66
C LEU A 201 -10.95 31.64 28.14
N PRO A 202 -11.24 31.43 26.84
CA PRO A 202 -12.61 31.23 26.44
C PRO A 202 -13.07 29.86 26.96
N ALA A 203 -14.21 29.87 27.65
CA ALA A 203 -14.89 28.67 28.13
C ALA A 203 -15.23 27.74 26.97
N LEU A 204 -15.02 26.44 27.16
CA LEU A 204 -15.53 25.40 26.28
C LEU A 204 -17.07 25.40 26.32
N PRO A 205 -17.78 25.33 25.19
CA PRO A 205 -19.21 25.09 25.21
C PRO A 205 -19.48 23.67 25.73
N ALA A 206 -20.38 23.57 26.70
CA ALA A 206 -20.94 22.32 27.17
C ALA A 206 -21.71 21.65 26.02
N VAL A 207 -21.41 20.38 25.78
CA VAL A 207 -22.22 19.50 24.94
C VAL A 207 -23.33 18.94 25.83
N CYS A 208 -24.57 19.27 25.50
CA CYS A 208 -25.78 18.57 25.95
C CYS A 208 -26.03 17.33 25.09
#